data_AF-A0A6M0RWU9-F1
#
_entry.id   AF-A0A6M0RWU9-F1
#
_cell.length_a   1.000
_cell.length_b   1.000
_cell.length_c   1.000
_cell.angle_alpha   90.00
_cell.angle_beta   90.00
_cell.angle_gamma   90.00
#
_symmetry.space_group_name_H-M   'P 1'
#
loop_
_entity.id
_entity.type
_entity.pdbx_description
1 polymer ?
#
loop_
_entity_poly.entity_id
_entity_poly.type
_entity_poly.pdbx_seq_one_letter_code
_entity_poly.pdbx_strand_id
1 'polypeptide(L)'
;MTLQDVAIHEDYRSDRNDLICDFYVPCLSQSVRYDRAVGFFSSTSMAAVACGLATFIRAEGKMRLIASPQLSAEDVEHSKCGYDVLRIA
;
A
#
# COMPACT_ATOMS: atom_id res chain seq x y z
N MET A 1 -4.18 13.71 -14.73
CA MET A 1 -4.92 12.45 -14.65
C MET A 1 -5.33 12.25 -13.21
N THR A 2 -6.45 11.59 -12.99
CA THR A 2 -7.00 11.26 -11.67
C THR A 2 -7.10 9.75 -11.55
N LEU A 3 -7.38 9.22 -10.35
CA LEU A 3 -7.61 7.79 -10.16
C LEU A 3 -8.72 7.23 -11.07
N GLN A 4 -9.72 8.05 -11.44
CA GLN A 4 -10.81 7.63 -12.33
C GLN A 4 -10.35 7.38 -13.78
N ASP A 5 -9.21 7.93 -14.17
CA ASP A 5 -8.64 7.76 -15.50
C ASP A 5 -7.72 6.53 -15.59
N VAL A 6 -7.47 5.85 -14.47
CA VAL A 6 -6.61 4.65 -14.45
C VAL A 6 -7.39 3.47 -15.04
N ALA A 7 -6.88 2.93 -16.14
CA ALA A 7 -7.42 1.71 -16.72
C ALA A 7 -7.10 0.52 -15.79
N ILE A 8 -8.13 -0.11 -15.24
CA ILE A 8 -8.04 -1.29 -14.39
C ILE A 8 -8.85 -2.46 -14.97
N HIS A 9 -8.41 -3.68 -14.68
CA HIS A 9 -9.13 -4.89 -15.04
C HIS A 9 -10.25 -5.21 -14.02
N GLU A 10 -11.24 -5.99 -14.45
CA GLU A 10 -12.31 -6.47 -13.58
C GLU A 10 -11.79 -7.43 -12.50
N ASP A 11 -10.81 -8.26 -12.84
CA ASP A 11 -10.11 -9.13 -11.91
C ASP A 11 -8.59 -9.15 -12.15
N TYR A 12 -7.86 -9.42 -11.08
CA TYR A 12 -6.42 -9.61 -11.11
C TYR A 12 -6.07 -10.89 -10.35
N ARG A 13 -5.13 -11.66 -10.89
CA ARG A 13 -4.62 -12.87 -10.23
C ARG A 13 -3.11 -12.91 -10.30
N SER A 14 -2.47 -13.26 -9.20
CA SER A 14 -1.00 -13.28 -9.10
C SER A 14 -0.32 -14.28 -10.03
N ASP A 15 -1.04 -15.29 -10.54
CA ASP A 15 -0.53 -16.25 -11.54
C ASP A 15 -0.56 -15.69 -12.97
N ARG A 16 -1.30 -14.61 -13.22
CA ARG A 16 -1.56 -14.07 -14.57
C ARG A 16 -1.20 -12.60 -14.74
N ASN A 17 -1.14 -11.85 -13.65
CA ASN A 17 -0.97 -10.41 -13.66
C ASN A 17 0.17 -9.99 -12.74
N ASP A 18 0.85 -8.92 -13.12
CA ASP A 18 1.75 -8.22 -12.21
C ASP A 18 0.91 -7.25 -11.37
N LEU A 19 0.45 -7.70 -10.21
CA LEU A 19 -0.34 -6.87 -9.30
C LEU A 19 0.36 -5.54 -8.94
N ILE A 20 1.69 -5.52 -8.94
CA ILE A 20 2.46 -4.34 -8.60
C ILE A 20 2.36 -3.33 -9.73
N CYS A 21 2.74 -3.72 -10.93
CA CYS A 21 2.82 -2.82 -12.09
C CYS A 21 1.44 -2.51 -12.70
N ASP A 22 0.54 -3.49 -12.73
CA ASP A 22 -0.74 -3.42 -13.45
C ASP A 22 -1.86 -2.83 -12.59
N PHE A 23 -1.68 -2.76 -11.26
CA PHE A 23 -2.72 -2.29 -10.34
C PHE A 23 -2.17 -1.32 -9.27
N TYR A 24 -1.23 -1.76 -8.43
CA TYR A 24 -0.82 -0.95 -7.28
C TYR A 24 -0.12 0.35 -7.65
N VAL A 25 0.90 0.28 -8.52
CA VAL A 25 1.68 1.46 -8.94
C VAL A 25 0.79 2.52 -9.61
N PRO A 26 -0.03 2.21 -10.64
CA PRO A 26 -0.85 3.22 -11.30
C PRO A 26 -1.91 3.80 -10.37
N CYS A 27 -2.59 2.96 -9.56
CA CYS A 27 -3.60 3.43 -8.62
C CYS A 27 -3.00 4.32 -7.53
N LEU A 28 -1.93 3.89 -6.87
CA LEU A 28 -1.30 4.68 -5.80
C LEU A 28 -0.74 6.01 -6.32
N SER A 29 -0.18 6.02 -7.53
CA SER A 29 0.37 7.24 -8.12
C SER A 29 -0.67 8.32 -8.40
N GLN A 30 -1.95 7.96 -8.54
CA GLN A 30 -3.05 8.89 -8.81
C GLN A 30 -4.03 9.03 -7.63
N SER A 31 -3.71 8.42 -6.49
CA SER A 31 -4.56 8.45 -5.29
C SER A 31 -4.10 9.52 -4.30
N VAL A 32 -5.07 10.12 -3.60
CA VAL A 32 -4.81 11.04 -2.46
C VAL A 32 -5.11 10.39 -1.11
N ARG A 33 -5.73 9.20 -1.13
CA ARG A 33 -6.06 8.42 0.06
C ARG A 33 -5.92 6.94 -0.22
N TYR A 34 -5.36 6.19 0.74
CA TYR A 34 -5.22 4.75 0.64
C TYR A 34 -5.59 4.08 1.96
N ASP A 35 -6.72 3.38 1.96
CA ASP A 35 -7.22 2.65 3.12
C ASP A 35 -7.09 1.14 2.86
N ARG A 36 -6.27 0.45 3.65
CA ARG A 36 -5.98 -0.98 3.46
C ARG A 36 -6.21 -1.76 4.75
N ALA A 37 -7.02 -2.81 4.68
CA ALA A 37 -7.11 -3.83 5.72
C ALA A 37 -6.46 -5.12 5.22
N VAL A 38 -5.51 -5.66 5.98
CA VAL A 38 -4.78 -6.90 5.63
C VAL A 38 -4.67 -7.82 6.83
N GLY A 39 -4.78 -9.13 6.56
CA GLY A 39 -4.53 -10.16 7.56
C GLY A 39 -3.05 -10.33 7.88
N PHE A 40 -2.16 -10.15 6.91
CA PHE A 40 -0.72 -10.23 7.11
C PHE A 40 -0.06 -8.99 6.51
N PHE A 41 0.76 -8.31 7.31
CA PHE A 41 1.57 -7.19 6.87
C PHE A 41 3.04 -7.62 6.88
N SER A 42 3.75 -7.28 5.82
CA SER A 42 5.20 -7.43 5.76
C SER A 42 5.82 -6.20 5.10
N SER A 43 6.96 -5.78 5.63
CA SER A 43 7.76 -4.70 5.05
C SER A 43 8.13 -4.96 3.58
N THR A 44 8.35 -6.22 3.21
CA THR A 44 8.62 -6.65 1.83
C THR A 44 7.44 -6.39 0.88
N SER A 45 6.20 -6.66 1.33
CA SER A 45 5.01 -6.36 0.52
C SER A 45 4.80 -4.86 0.28
N MET A 46 5.24 -4.01 1.22
CA MET A 46 5.19 -2.56 1.06
C MET A 46 6.32 -2.05 0.16
N ALA A 47 7.52 -2.62 0.30
CA ALA A 47 8.67 -2.31 -0.54
C ALA A 47 8.40 -2.62 -2.02
N ALA A 48 7.66 -3.69 -2.31
CA ALA A 48 7.27 -4.04 -3.68
C ALA A 48 6.48 -2.93 -4.38
N VAL A 49 5.64 -2.18 -3.64
CA VAL A 49 4.84 -1.06 -4.19
C VAL A 49 5.46 0.32 -3.95
N ALA A 50 6.73 0.38 -3.54
CA ALA A 50 7.39 1.62 -3.12
C ALA A 50 7.40 2.70 -4.21
N CYS A 51 7.51 2.35 -5.49
CA CYS A 51 7.47 3.32 -6.58
C CYS A 51 6.13 4.08 -6.63
N GLY A 52 5.00 3.38 -6.50
CA GLY A 52 3.68 4.00 -6.43
C GLY A 52 3.50 4.79 -5.14
N LEU A 53 3.96 4.23 -4.02
CA LEU A 53 3.85 4.88 -2.71
C LEU A 53 4.68 6.17 -2.63
N ALA A 54 5.85 6.23 -3.26
CA ALA A 54 6.66 7.44 -3.29
C ALA A 54 5.93 8.60 -3.98
N THR A 55 5.19 8.32 -5.06
CA THR A 55 4.36 9.32 -5.74
C THR A 55 3.18 9.74 -4.87
N PHE A 56 2.53 8.77 -4.22
CA PHE A 56 1.45 9.02 -3.26
C PHE A 56 1.88 9.94 -2.11
N ILE A 57 3.07 9.68 -1.53
CA ILE A 57 3.64 10.49 -0.43
C ILE A 57 3.96 11.90 -0.92
N ARG A 58 4.58 12.05 -2.10
CA ARG A 58 4.86 13.37 -2.69
C ARG A 58 3.59 14.18 -2.98
N ALA A 59 2.46 13.52 -3.18
CA ALA A 59 1.14 14.14 -3.33
C ALA A 59 0.43 14.40 -1.99
N GLU A 60 1.15 14.29 -0.86
CA GLU A 60 0.64 14.41 0.51
C GLU A 60 -0.52 13.44 0.83
N GLY A 61 -0.55 12.31 0.15
CA GLY A 61 -1.58 11.28 0.28
C GLY A 61 -1.69 10.77 1.72
N LYS A 62 -2.92 10.41 2.13
CA LYS A 62 -3.18 9.92 3.49
C LYS A 62 -3.46 8.42 3.49
N MET A 63 -2.60 7.67 4.18
CA MET A 63 -2.73 6.23 4.32
C MET A 63 -3.34 5.83 5.68
N ARG A 64 -4.18 4.80 5.70
CA ARG A 64 -4.59 4.09 6.91
C ARG A 64 -4.47 2.59 6.68
N LEU A 65 -3.81 1.92 7.60
CA LEU A 65 -3.56 0.48 7.54
C LEU A 65 -4.13 -0.21 8.77
N ILE A 66 -4.91 -1.27 8.56
CA ILE A 66 -5.31 -2.21 9.60
C ILE A 66 -4.59 -3.53 9.30
N ALA A 67 -3.72 -3.97 10.20
CA ALA A 67 -2.96 -5.22 10.09
C ALA A 67 -3.19 -6.10 11.32
N SER A 68 -3.18 -7.43 11.15
CA SER A 68 -3.22 -8.38 12.26
C SER A 68 -1.98 -8.21 13.17
N PRO A 69 -2.09 -8.45 14.49
CA PRO A 69 -0.99 -8.31 15.45
C PRO A 69 0.20 -9.26 15.23
N GLN A 70 0.14 -10.19 14.26
CA GLN A 70 1.31 -10.95 13.79
C GLN A 70 2.18 -10.11 12.85
N LEU A 71 2.63 -8.95 13.35
CA LEU A 71 3.85 -8.35 12.87
C LEU A 71 4.98 -9.29 13.31
N SER A 72 5.88 -9.66 12.39
CA SER A 72 7.06 -10.44 12.78
C SER A 72 7.83 -9.69 13.88
N ALA A 73 8.57 -10.36 14.75
CA ALA A 73 9.31 -9.68 15.81
C ALA A 73 10.23 -8.55 15.27
N GLU A 74 10.69 -8.70 14.03
CA GLU A 74 11.47 -7.73 13.26
C GLU A 74 10.63 -6.53 12.78
N ASP A 75 9.40 -6.74 12.29
CA ASP A 75 8.47 -5.65 11.95
C ASP A 75 7.94 -4.94 13.21
N VAL A 76 7.75 -5.67 14.31
CA VAL A 76 7.37 -5.12 15.62
C VAL A 76 8.49 -4.25 16.16
N GLU A 77 9.76 -4.65 16.12
CA GLU A 77 10.86 -3.81 16.61
C GLU A 77 10.96 -2.46 15.88
N HIS A 78 10.71 -2.43 14.57
CA HIS A 78 10.62 -1.18 13.81
C HIS A 78 9.31 -0.41 14.05
N SER A 79 8.32 -1.05 14.67
CA SER A 79 6.96 -0.53 14.90
C SER A 79 6.53 -0.48 16.38
N LYS A 80 7.45 -0.62 17.37
CA LYS A 80 7.12 -0.58 18.82
C LYS A 80 6.81 0.84 19.28
N CYS A 81 5.84 1.47 18.64
CA CYS A 81 5.00 2.51 19.21
C CYS A 81 3.66 2.44 18.46
N GLY A 82 2.59 2.13 19.20
CA GLY A 82 1.24 2.49 18.81
C GLY A 82 0.39 1.41 18.16
N TYR A 83 -0.85 1.32 18.65
CA TYR A 83 -2.01 1.11 17.80
C TYR A 83 -2.11 2.32 16.83
N ASP A 84 -1.13 2.45 15.94
CA ASP A 84 -0.89 3.68 15.20
C ASP A 84 -1.45 3.56 13.78
N VAL A 85 -2.37 4.47 13.50
CA VAL A 85 -2.76 4.82 12.15
C VAL A 85 -1.47 5.25 11.45
N LEU A 86 -0.97 4.42 10.54
CA LEU A 86 0.28 4.63 9.79
C LEU A 86 0.15 5.89 8.93
N ARG A 87 0.39 7.04 9.56
CA ARG A 87 0.29 8.37 8.96
C ARG A 87 1.63 8.65 8.29
N ILE A 88 1.79 8.09 7.10
CA ILE A 88 2.90 8.43 6.22
C ILE A 88 2.65 9.87 5.76
N ALA A 89 3.44 10.80 6.30
CA ALA A 89 3.44 12.22 5.98
C ALA A 89 4.60 12.52 5.03
#